data_AF-A0A942PS93-F1
#
_entry.id   AF-A0A942PS93-F1
#
_cell.length_a   1.000
_cell.length_b   1.000
_cell.length_c   1.000
_cell.angle_alpha   90.00
_cell.angle_beta   90.00
_cell.angle_gamma   90.00
#
_symmetry.space_group_name_H-M   'P 1'
#
loop_
_entity.id
_entity.type
_entity.pdbx_description
1 polymer ?
#
loop_
_entity_poly.entity_id
_entity_poly.type
_entity_poly.pdbx_seq_one_letter_code
_entity_poly.pdbx_strand_id
1 'polypeptide(L)'
;MTGNSAKPAVSTWRKVAAAILDFFFIFFAGGYVIGLLTGGTTEKGFSLSGGPALLLFALIVLYFVVLGRYLGGTLFQRLLGTR
;
A
#
# COMPACT_ATOMS: atom_id res chain seq x y z
N MET A 1 35.41 25.40 -9.50
CA MET A 1 35.08 24.05 -8.99
C MET A 1 33.58 23.99 -8.78
N THR A 2 32.81 23.61 -9.79
CA THR A 2 31.34 23.52 -9.69
C THR A 2 30.99 22.23 -8.94
N GLY A 3 30.49 22.37 -7.71
CA GLY A 3 30.06 21.26 -6.88
C GLY A 3 28.90 20.51 -7.54
N ASN A 4 29.16 19.30 -8.02
CA ASN A 4 28.11 18.38 -8.43
C ASN A 4 27.43 17.86 -7.17
N SER A 5 26.36 18.52 -6.72
CA SER A 5 25.49 18.03 -5.66
C SER A 5 24.78 16.77 -6.16
N ALA A 6 25.44 15.61 -6.04
CA ALA A 6 24.85 14.32 -6.32
C ALA A 6 23.57 14.19 -5.46
N LYS A 7 22.40 14.21 -6.10
CA LYS A 7 21.12 13.90 -5.43
C LYS A 7 21.34 12.62 -4.61
N PRO A 8 21.10 12.62 -3.29
CA PRO A 8 21.29 11.41 -2.50
C PRO A 8 20.46 10.30 -3.14
N ALA A 9 21.12 9.22 -3.53
CA ALA A 9 20.46 8.07 -4.12
C ALA A 9 19.36 7.65 -3.15
N VAL A 10 18.11 7.78 -3.60
CA VAL A 10 16.95 7.42 -2.81
C VAL A 10 17.13 5.98 -2.35
N SER A 11 17.28 5.77 -1.04
CA SER A 11 17.58 4.44 -0.53
C SER A 11 16.43 3.49 -0.83
N THR A 12 16.77 2.36 -1.47
CA THR A 12 15.82 1.29 -1.78
C THR A 12 15.05 0.84 -0.53
N TRP A 13 15.69 0.90 0.64
CA TRP A 13 15.04 0.64 1.93
C TRP A 13 13.82 1.53 2.20
N ARG A 14 13.87 2.83 1.89
CA ARG A 14 12.70 3.73 2.03
C ARG A 14 11.55 3.34 1.12
N LYS A 15 11.87 2.82 -0.07
CA LYS A 15 10.87 2.31 -1.03
C LYS A 15 10.20 1.04 -0.50
N VAL A 16 10.99 0.11 0.06
CA VAL A 16 10.46 -1.12 0.65
C VAL A 16 9.62 -0.82 1.90
N ALA A 17 10.09 0.05 2.79
CA ALA A 17 9.34 0.47 3.97
C ALA A 17 8.01 1.15 3.61
N ALA A 18 8.01 2.02 2.58
CA ALA A 18 6.81 2.61 2.03
C ALA A 18 5.82 1.55 1.52
N ALA A 19 6.30 0.58 0.73
CA ALA A 19 5.46 -0.49 0.21
C ALA A 19 4.87 -1.38 1.31
N ILE A 20 5.63 -1.66 2.39
CA ILE A 20 5.13 -2.41 3.55
C ILE A 20 4.05 -1.61 4.29
N LEU A 21 4.25 -0.31 4.51
CA LEU A 21 3.24 0.57 5.12
C LEU A 21 1.97 0.65 4.27
N ASP A 22 2.13 0.83 2.96
CA ASP A 22 1.05 0.83 1.98
C ASP A 22 0.26 -0.48 2.03
N PHE A 23 0.96 -1.63 2.15
CA PHE A 23 0.34 -2.95 2.25
C PHE A 23 -0.52 -3.05 3.51
N PHE A 24 0.01 -2.68 4.68
CA PHE A 24 -0.78 -2.68 5.91
C PHE A 24 -1.96 -1.72 5.82
N PHE A 25 -1.76 -0.52 5.28
CA PHE A 25 -2.83 0.45 5.14
C PHE A 25 -3.99 -0.09 4.30
N ILE A 26 -3.71 -0.61 3.10
CA ILE A 26 -4.76 -1.15 2.23
C ILE A 26 -5.34 -2.47 2.78
N PHE A 27 -4.54 -3.28 3.47
CA PHE A 27 -5.01 -4.51 4.10
C PHE A 27 -6.00 -4.21 5.23
N PHE A 28 -5.68 -3.28 6.13
CA PHE A 28 -6.57 -2.90 7.22
C PHE A 28 -7.78 -2.11 6.72
N ALA A 29 -7.56 -1.07 5.90
CA ALA A 29 -8.64 -0.24 5.39
C ALA A 29 -9.58 -1.04 4.48
N GLY A 30 -9.03 -1.76 3.50
CA GLY A 30 -9.79 -2.59 2.58
C GLY A 30 -10.48 -3.74 3.30
N GLY A 31 -9.77 -4.42 4.21
CA GLY A 31 -10.34 -5.55 4.95
C GLY A 31 -11.46 -5.13 5.90
N TYR A 32 -11.34 -3.96 6.52
CA TYR A 32 -12.40 -3.40 7.37
C TYR A 32 -13.61 -2.95 6.54
N VAL A 33 -13.40 -2.27 5.41
CA VAL A 33 -14.48 -1.88 4.49
C VAL A 33 -15.22 -3.11 3.96
N ILE A 34 -14.49 -4.13 3.49
CA ILE A 34 -15.10 -5.37 3.02
C ILE A 34 -15.81 -6.08 4.17
N GLY A 35 -15.19 -6.18 5.34
CA GLY A 35 -15.80 -6.75 6.54
C GLY A 35 -17.11 -6.06 6.92
N LEU A 36 -17.17 -4.74 6.82
CA LEU A 36 -18.39 -3.97 7.09
C LEU A 36 -19.48 -4.30 6.07
N LEU A 37 -19.13 -4.41 4.79
CA LEU A 37 -20.07 -4.71 3.71
C LEU A 37 -20.55 -6.17 3.71
N THR A 38 -19.70 -7.11 4.13
CA THR A 38 -20.00 -8.55 4.11
C THR A 38 -20.42 -9.09 5.47
N GLY A 39 -20.49 -8.25 6.51
CA GLY A 39 -20.79 -8.67 7.88
C GLY A 39 -19.66 -9.47 8.56
N GLY A 40 -18.44 -9.41 8.01
CA GLY A 40 -17.26 -10.10 8.52
C GLY A 40 -16.46 -9.31 9.55
N THR A 41 -16.96 -8.18 10.06
CA THR A 41 -16.27 -7.42 11.12
C THR A 41 -16.30 -8.15 12.45
N THR A 42 -15.23 -8.02 13.23
CA THR A 42 -15.12 -8.54 14.59
C THR A 42 -14.77 -7.40 15.54
N GLU A 43 -14.88 -7.60 16.86
CA GLU A 43 -14.54 -6.59 17.86
C GLU A 43 -13.09 -6.05 17.74
N LYS A 44 -12.18 -6.83 17.16
CA LYS A 44 -10.77 -6.46 16.98
C LYS A 44 -10.38 -6.12 15.54
N GLY A 45 -11.30 -6.22 14.58
CA GLY A 45 -10.98 -5.96 13.17
C GLY A 45 -11.97 -6.63 12.22
N PHE A 46 -11.49 -7.59 11.43
CA PHE A 46 -12.29 -8.32 10.47
C PHE A 46 -11.82 -9.77 10.35
N SER A 47 -12.76 -10.65 10.00
CA SER A 47 -12.54 -12.04 9.65
C SER A 47 -13.21 -12.28 8.30
N LEU A 48 -12.41 -12.37 7.24
CA LEU A 48 -12.87 -12.62 5.89
C LEU A 48 -12.45 -14.04 5.49
N SER A 49 -13.41 -14.84 5.05
CA SER A 49 -13.17 -16.20 4.55
C SER A 49 -13.83 -16.39 3.18
N GLY A 50 -13.22 -17.20 2.31
CA GLY A 50 -13.76 -17.47 0.97
C GLY A 50 -13.82 -16.22 0.07
N GLY A 51 -15.02 -15.88 -0.43
CA GLY A 51 -15.24 -14.80 -1.40
C GLY A 51 -14.73 -13.42 -0.96
N PRO A 52 -15.12 -12.93 0.23
CA PRO A 52 -14.60 -11.68 0.78
C PRO A 52 -13.07 -11.62 0.92
N ALA A 53 -12.42 -12.76 1.20
CA ALA A 53 -10.96 -12.82 1.26
C ALA A 53 -10.30 -12.67 -0.13
N LEU A 54 -10.90 -13.29 -1.16
CA LEU A 54 -10.48 -13.09 -2.55
C LEU A 54 -10.68 -11.65 -3.00
N LEU A 55 -11.78 -11.02 -2.58
CA LEU A 55 -12.06 -9.62 -2.87
C LEU A 55 -11.01 -8.70 -2.24
N LEU A 56 -10.64 -8.93 -0.97
CA LEU A 56 -9.58 -8.19 -0.31
C LEU A 56 -8.25 -8.35 -1.04
N PHE A 57 -7.92 -9.58 -1.43
CA PHE A 57 -6.69 -9.85 -2.19
C PHE A 57 -6.67 -9.11 -3.54
N ALA A 58 -7.78 -9.15 -4.29
CA ALA A 58 -7.92 -8.42 -5.54
C ALA A 58 -7.79 -6.90 -5.33
N LEU A 59 -8.35 -6.35 -4.25
CA LEU A 59 -8.28 -4.94 -3.90
C LEU A 59 -6.84 -4.50 -3.57
N ILE A 60 -6.09 -5.33 -2.83
CA ILE A 60 -4.67 -5.08 -2.54
C ILE A 60 -3.85 -5.07 -3.83
N VAL A 61 -4.02 -6.08 -4.69
CA VAL A 61 -3.31 -6.15 -5.97
C VAL A 61 -3.66 -4.95 -6.85
N LEU A 62 -4.96 -4.61 -6.96
CA LEU A 62 -5.41 -3.46 -7.72
C LEU A 62 -4.79 -2.17 -7.21
N TYR A 63 -4.72 -1.97 -5.89
CA TYR A 63 -4.07 -0.81 -5.27
C TYR A 63 -2.60 -0.70 -5.68
N PHE A 64 -1.81 -1.78 -5.52
CA PHE A 64 -0.39 -1.77 -5.89
C PHE A 64 -0.15 -1.65 -7.39
N VAL A 65 -0.99 -2.27 -8.23
CA VAL A 65 -0.89 -2.16 -9.69
C VAL A 65 -1.24 -0.75 -10.14
N VAL A 66 -2.31 -0.14 -9.62
CA VAL A 66 -2.71 1.22 -9.99
C VAL A 66 -1.66 2.23 -9.54
N LEU A 67 -1.19 2.14 -8.29
CA LEU A 67 -0.14 3.04 -7.80
C LEU A 67 1.21 2.81 -8.49
N GLY A 68 1.61 1.55 -8.65
CA GLY A 68 2.86 1.20 -9.33
C GLY A 68 2.86 1.61 -10.80
N ARG A 69 1.74 1.40 -11.52
CA ARG A 69 1.63 1.64 -12.96
C ARG A 69 1.30 3.09 -13.32
N TYR A 70 0.31 3.70 -12.67
CA TYR A 70 -0.16 5.05 -13.02
C TYR A 70 0.55 6.16 -12.24
N LEU A 71 0.95 5.89 -11.00
CA LEU A 71 1.55 6.89 -10.11
C LEU A 71 3.07 6.73 -9.98
N GLY A 72 3.67 5.75 -10.68
CA GLY A 72 5.11 5.51 -10.75
C GLY A 72 5.77 5.37 -9.39
N GLY A 73 5.07 4.71 -8.45
CA GLY A 73 5.48 4.48 -7.07
C GLY A 73 4.28 4.40 -6.13
N THR A 74 4.46 3.75 -4.97
CA THR A 74 3.41 3.64 -3.95
C THR A 74 3.13 4.99 -3.26
N LEU A 75 1.99 5.11 -2.58
CA LEU A 75 1.49 6.37 -2.00
C LEU A 75 2.54 6.98 -1.06
N PHE A 76 3.21 6.13 -0.27
CA PHE A 76 4.28 6.57 0.64
C PHE A 76 5.62 6.87 -0.06
N GLN A 77 5.93 6.28 -1.22
CA GLN A 77 7.11 6.71 -2.00
C GLN A 77 6.92 8.15 -2.51
N ARG A 78 5.68 8.52 -2.80
CA ARG A 78 5.28 9.87 -3.21
C ARG A 78 5.31 10.83 -2.02
N LEU A 79 4.78 10.41 -0.86
CA LEU A 79 4.76 11.23 0.36
C LEU A 79 6.17 11.47 0.93
N LEU A 80 7.09 10.51 0.81
CA LEU A 80 8.47 10.62 1.29
C LEU A 80 9.40 11.39 0.34
N GLY A 81 8.90 11.92 -0.78
CA GLY A 81 9.70 12.69 -1.75
C GLY A 81 10.83 11.88 -2.37
N THR A 82 10.62 10.56 -2.52
CA THR A 82 11.64 9.60 -2.95
C THR A 82 11.64 9.37 -4.47
N ARG A 83 11.43 10.43 -5.24
CA ARG A 83 11.49 10.45 -6.71
C ARG A 83 12.72 11.17 -7.23
#